data_AF-A0A6I9Z2F4-F1
#
_entry.id   AF-A0A6I9Z2F4-F1
#
_cell.length_a   1.000
_cell.length_b   1.000
_cell.length_c   1.000
_cell.angle_alpha   90.00
_cell.angle_beta   90.00
_cell.angle_gamma   90.00
#
_symmetry.space_group_name_H-M   'P 1'
#
loop_
_entity.id
_entity.type
_entity.pdbx_description
1 polymer ?
#
loop_
_entity_poly.entity_id
_entity_poly.type
_entity_poly.pdbx_seq_one_letter_code
_entity_poly.pdbx_strand_id
1 'polypeptide(L)'
;MASGIFFCLLADITHPIPDLTGFITEGQIYVDRQLHNRQIYPPINVLPSLSRLMKSAIGEGMTRKDHGDVSNQLYACYAIGKDVQAMKAVVGEEALSADDLLYLEFLQKFEKQFIAQGAYENRTIFESLDIGWQLLRIFPKELLKRIPESILAEYYPREAKGNPGSDTAL
;
A
#
# COMPACT_ATOMS: atom_id res chain seq x y z
N MET A 1 -10.83 22.65 -16.33
CA MET A 1 -9.52 21.97 -16.37
C MET A 1 -9.77 20.54 -16.80
N ALA A 2 -9.13 20.07 -17.87
CA ALA A 2 -9.33 18.70 -18.34
C ALA A 2 -8.54 17.75 -17.43
N SER A 3 -9.24 17.09 -16.51
CA SER A 3 -8.69 15.97 -15.73
C SER A 3 -8.60 14.75 -16.66
N GLY A 4 -7.46 14.60 -17.33
CA GLY A 4 -7.19 13.48 -18.22
C GLY A 4 -6.10 12.58 -17.63
N ILE A 5 -6.32 11.26 -17.64
CA ILE A 5 -5.26 10.29 -17.36
C ILE A 5 -4.41 10.17 -18.62
N PHE A 6 -3.14 10.58 -18.56
CA PHE A 6 -2.20 10.49 -19.67
C PHE A 6 -1.29 9.27 -19.48
N PHE A 7 -1.20 8.41 -20.50
CA PHE A 7 -0.33 7.24 -20.47
C PHE A 7 1.01 7.54 -21.13
N CYS A 8 2.10 7.42 -20.38
CA CYS A 8 3.46 7.50 -20.89
C CYS A 8 4.11 6.11 -20.85
N LEU A 9 4.54 5.59 -22.01
CA LEU A 9 5.08 4.21 -22.15
C LEU A 9 6.62 4.12 -22.03
N LEU A 10 7.26 5.12 -21.43
CA LEU A 10 8.72 5.18 -21.37
C LEU A 10 9.27 4.43 -20.15
N ALA A 11 10.28 3.60 -20.38
CA ALA A 11 10.91 2.75 -19.36
C ALA A 11 12.00 3.47 -18.55
N ASP A 12 12.39 4.68 -18.96
CA ASP A 12 13.43 5.48 -18.31
C ASP A 12 12.82 6.77 -17.75
N ILE A 13 12.82 6.91 -16.42
CA ILE A 13 12.28 8.08 -15.72
C ILE A 13 13.14 9.33 -15.92
N THR A 14 14.42 9.16 -16.26
CA THR A 14 15.35 10.27 -16.52
C THR A 14 15.26 10.79 -17.96
N HIS A 15 14.44 10.13 -18.78
CA HIS A 15 14.14 10.62 -20.11
C HIS A 15 13.40 11.96 -20.01
N PRO A 16 13.69 12.95 -20.88
CA PRO A 16 13.11 14.29 -20.78
C PRO A 16 11.58 14.31 -20.90
N ILE A 17 10.98 13.32 -21.56
CA ILE A 17 9.52 13.22 -21.70
C ILE A 17 8.84 12.93 -20.33
N PRO A 18 9.18 11.85 -19.58
CA PRO A 18 8.60 11.61 -18.27
C PRO A 18 8.89 12.74 -17.27
N ASP A 19 10.08 13.33 -17.31
CA ASP A 19 10.47 14.46 -16.46
C ASP A 19 9.57 15.68 -16.69
N LEU A 20 9.40 16.10 -17.95
CA LEU A 20 8.51 17.20 -18.31
C LEU A 20 7.05 16.88 -18.01
N THR A 21 6.60 15.63 -18.23
CA THR A 21 5.24 15.26 -17.88
C THR A 21 4.99 15.29 -16.38
N GLY A 22 5.93 14.83 -15.54
CA GLY A 22 5.81 14.87 -14.08
C GLY A 22 5.88 16.28 -13.50
N PHE A 23 6.45 17.24 -14.24
CA PHE A 23 6.40 18.65 -13.90
C PHE A 23 5.03 19.29 -14.20
N ILE A 24 4.34 18.80 -15.22
CA ILE A 24 3.04 19.32 -15.68
C ILE A 24 1.88 18.64 -14.97
N THR A 25 1.97 17.33 -14.72
CA THR A 25 0.90 16.56 -14.09
C THR A 25 0.97 16.63 -12.57
N GLU A 26 -0.18 16.55 -11.92
CA GLU A 26 -0.31 16.62 -10.47
C GLU A 26 0.03 15.30 -9.76
N GLY A 27 0.69 14.38 -10.46
CA GLY A 27 1.02 13.04 -10.02
C GLY A 27 1.30 12.11 -11.19
N GLN A 28 1.77 10.91 -10.86
CA GLN A 28 2.07 9.85 -11.80
C GLN A 28 1.79 8.49 -11.16
N ILE A 29 1.36 7.54 -11.98
CA ILE A 29 1.24 6.13 -11.60
C ILE A 29 2.30 5.37 -12.40
N TYR A 30 3.22 4.75 -11.69
CA TYR A 30 4.31 4.02 -12.29
C TYR A 30 3.96 2.54 -12.43
N VAL A 31 4.06 2.04 -13.65
CA VAL A 31 3.85 0.63 -13.97
C VAL A 31 5.21 -0.07 -14.01
N ASP A 32 5.41 -1.04 -13.14
CA ASP A 32 6.69 -1.73 -12.98
C ASP A 32 6.70 -3.10 -13.66
N ARG A 33 7.71 -3.32 -14.50
CA ARG A 33 7.92 -4.57 -15.21
C ARG A 33 8.29 -5.72 -14.27
N GLN A 34 8.96 -5.45 -13.14
CA GLN A 34 9.31 -6.50 -12.18
C GLN A 34 8.06 -7.12 -11.54
N LEU A 35 7.08 -6.29 -11.18
CA LEU A 35 5.78 -6.76 -10.67
C LEU A 35 5.01 -7.54 -11.74
N HIS A 36 5.03 -7.07 -12.98
CA HIS A 36 4.39 -7.77 -14.10
C HIS A 36 5.00 -9.17 -14.34
N ASN A 37 6.33 -9.27 -14.31
CA ASN A 37 7.03 -10.55 -14.48
C ASN A 37 6.70 -11.55 -13.35
N ARG A 38 6.31 -11.06 -12.17
CA ARG A 38 5.85 -11.88 -11.03
C ARG A 38 4.36 -12.20 -11.08
N GLN A 39 3.69 -11.91 -12.19
CA GLN A 39 2.25 -12.12 -12.40
C GLN A 39 1.36 -11.35 -11.42
N ILE A 40 1.83 -10.21 -10.92
CA ILE A 40 1.04 -9.31 -10.09
C ILE A 40 0.31 -8.34 -11.02
N TYR A 41 -1.02 -8.30 -10.90
CA TYR A 41 -1.87 -7.42 -11.68
C TYR A 41 -2.80 -6.63 -10.75
N PRO A 42 -2.97 -5.31 -10.93
CA PRO A 42 -2.21 -4.42 -11.82
C PRO A 42 -0.75 -4.21 -11.32
N PRO A 43 0.26 -4.17 -12.21
CA PRO A 43 1.67 -4.06 -11.82
C PRO A 43 2.07 -2.62 -11.47
N ILE A 44 1.46 -2.04 -10.44
CA ILE A 44 1.69 -0.66 -10.00
C ILE A 44 2.75 -0.64 -8.90
N ASN A 45 3.79 0.18 -9.08
CA ASN A 45 4.78 0.41 -8.04
C ASN A 45 4.45 1.67 -7.26
N VAL A 46 4.15 1.50 -5.97
CA VAL A 46 3.73 2.59 -5.08
C VAL A 46 4.84 3.56 -4.70
N LEU A 47 6.12 3.18 -4.80
CA LEU A 47 7.25 4.04 -4.39
C LEU A 47 7.47 5.24 -5.33
N PRO A 48 7.61 5.06 -6.65
CA PRO A 48 7.73 6.16 -7.60
C PRO A 48 6.39 6.80 -8.00
N SER A 49 5.26 6.20 -7.59
CA SER A 49 3.93 6.74 -7.84
C SER A 49 3.58 7.82 -6.82
N LEU A 50 3.01 8.95 -7.28
CA LEU A 50 2.68 10.07 -6.42
C LEU A 50 1.35 10.71 -6.86
N SER A 51 0.57 11.17 -5.89
CA SER A 51 -0.55 12.08 -6.12
C SER A 51 -0.40 13.31 -5.22
N ARG A 52 -0.23 14.49 -5.83
CA ARG A 52 -0.08 15.76 -5.11
C ARG A 52 -1.41 16.24 -4.52
N LEU A 53 -2.53 15.89 -5.16
CA LEU A 53 -3.87 16.25 -4.72
C LEU A 53 -4.45 15.34 -3.65
N MET A 54 -3.77 14.23 -3.33
CA MET A 54 -4.25 13.25 -2.35
C MET A 54 -4.66 13.91 -1.03
N LYS A 55 -3.84 14.81 -0.49
CA LYS A 55 -4.11 15.47 0.81
C LYS A 55 -5.41 16.27 0.83
N SER A 56 -5.86 16.79 -0.31
CA SER A 56 -7.10 17.56 -0.42
C SER A 56 -8.34 16.68 -0.61
N ALA A 57 -8.16 15.42 -1.00
CA ALA A 57 -9.24 14.47 -1.30
C ALA A 57 -9.44 13.40 -0.21
N ILE A 58 -8.61 13.40 0.84
CA ILE A 58 -8.70 12.50 1.98
C ILE A 58 -9.17 13.24 3.23
N GLY A 59 -9.79 12.50 4.15
CA GLY A 59 -10.18 13.01 5.47
C GLY A 59 -11.66 12.85 5.77
N GLU A 60 -12.07 13.46 6.88
CA GLU A 60 -13.43 13.42 7.39
C GLU A 60 -14.40 14.13 6.42
N GLY A 61 -15.46 13.43 6.02
CA GLY A 61 -16.44 13.91 5.05
C GLY A 61 -16.18 13.54 3.58
N MET A 62 -15.00 13.00 3.24
CA MET A 62 -14.68 12.50 1.89
C MET A 62 -14.53 10.98 1.86
N THR A 63 -13.58 10.43 2.63
CA THR A 63 -13.36 8.98 2.72
C THR A 63 -13.55 8.49 4.15
N ARG A 64 -12.50 8.59 4.96
CA ARG A 64 -12.40 8.13 6.35
C ARG A 64 -11.22 8.86 7.00
N LYS A 65 -11.29 9.09 8.31
CA LYS A 65 -10.32 9.90 9.06
C LYS A 65 -8.90 9.32 9.13
N ASP A 66 -8.75 8.02 8.97
CA ASP A 66 -7.50 7.25 9.06
C ASP A 66 -6.76 7.09 7.73
N HIS A 67 -7.37 7.46 6.60
CA HIS A 67 -6.83 7.21 5.27
C HIS A 67 -5.40 7.75 5.11
N GLY A 68 -5.14 8.99 5.53
CA GLY A 68 -3.82 9.60 5.43
C GLY A 68 -2.76 8.85 6.21
N ASP A 69 -3.07 8.46 7.45
CA ASP A 69 -2.12 7.80 8.35
C ASP A 69 -1.83 6.36 7.90
N VAL A 70 -2.87 5.62 7.51
CA VAL A 70 -2.74 4.26 6.97
C VAL A 70 -1.89 4.28 5.69
N SER A 71 -2.16 5.21 4.77
CA SER A 71 -1.37 5.33 3.54
C SER A 71 0.10 5.63 3.82
N ASN A 72 0.37 6.58 4.74
CA ASN A 72 1.74 6.95 5.10
C ASN A 72 2.50 5.80 5.77
N GLN A 73 1.82 5.04 6.64
CA GLN A 73 2.41 3.89 7.31
C GLN A 73 2.66 2.73 6.34
N LEU A 74 1.70 2.40 5.46
CA LEU A 74 1.87 1.38 4.43
C LEU A 74 3.05 1.71 3.50
N TYR A 75 3.16 2.97 3.08
CA TYR A 75 4.27 3.44 2.26
C TYR A 75 5.62 3.25 2.97
N ALA A 76 5.71 3.63 4.25
CA ALA A 76 6.92 3.47 5.04
C ALA A 76 7.31 1.99 5.22
N CYS A 77 6.34 1.13 5.56
CA CYS A 77 6.58 -0.32 5.68
C CYS A 77 7.01 -0.95 4.36
N TYR A 78 6.45 -0.50 3.23
CA TYR A 78 6.82 -0.99 1.91
C TYR A 78 8.24 -0.56 1.50
N ALA A 79 8.62 0.70 1.76
CA ALA A 79 9.97 1.19 1.52
C ALA A 79 11.01 0.40 2.33
N ILE A 80 10.79 0.25 3.64
CA ILE A 80 11.66 -0.54 4.51
C ILE A 80 11.72 -1.99 4.04
N GLY A 81 10.58 -2.60 3.70
CA GLY A 81 10.52 -3.98 3.19
C GLY A 81 11.32 -4.18 1.90
N LYS A 82 11.36 -3.20 1.00
CA LYS A 82 12.20 -3.24 -0.20
C LYS A 82 13.69 -3.15 0.12
N ASP A 83 14.07 -2.28 1.05
CA ASP A 83 15.45 -2.19 1.53
C ASP A 83 15.90 -3.49 2.19
N VAL A 84 15.04 -4.07 3.03
CA VAL A 84 15.27 -5.38 3.68
C VAL A 84 15.36 -6.50 2.65
N GLN A 85 14.53 -6.48 1.60
CA GLN A 85 14.62 -7.45 0.50
C GLN A 85 15.96 -7.36 -0.23
N ALA A 86 16.48 -6.14 -0.44
CA ALA A 86 17.82 -5.94 -1.00
C ALA A 86 18.91 -6.43 -0.04
N MET A 87 18.80 -6.14 1.26
CA MET A 87 19.72 -6.63 2.28
C MET A 87 19.73 -8.15 2.37
N LYS A 88 18.57 -8.81 2.29
CA LYS A 88 18.43 -10.28 2.24
C LYS A 88 19.22 -10.87 1.08
N ALA A 89 19.18 -10.24 -0.10
CA ALA A 89 19.92 -10.70 -1.27
C ALA A 89 21.45 -10.56 -1.13
N VAL A 90 21.93 -9.63 -0.30
CA VAL A 90 23.35 -9.35 -0.10
C VAL A 90 23.94 -10.17 1.06
N VAL A 91 23.29 -10.18 2.22
CA VAL A 91 23.83 -10.74 3.46
C VAL A 91 23.30 -12.15 3.75
N GLY A 92 22.19 -12.54 3.12
CA GLY A 92 21.52 -13.81 3.36
C GLY A 92 20.44 -13.73 4.44
N GLU A 93 19.62 -14.77 4.53
CA GLU A 93 18.42 -14.78 5.39
C GLU A 93 18.75 -14.86 6.89
N GLU A 94 19.88 -15.46 7.24
CA GLU A 94 20.27 -15.72 8.64
C GLU A 94 20.73 -14.46 9.39
N ALA A 95 21.05 -13.38 8.68
CA ALA A 95 21.51 -12.13 9.27
C ALA A 95 20.38 -11.12 9.55
N LEU A 96 19.13 -11.47 9.21
CA LEU A 96 17.97 -10.60 9.36
C LEU A 96 17.46 -10.63 10.80
N SER A 97 17.05 -9.47 11.30
CA SER A 97 16.38 -9.38 12.60
C SER A 97 14.95 -9.94 12.53
N ALA A 98 14.35 -10.21 13.69
CA ALA A 98 12.95 -10.63 13.76
C ALA A 98 12.00 -9.60 13.11
N ASP A 99 12.30 -8.30 13.28
CA ASP A 99 11.53 -7.22 12.68
C ASP A 99 11.67 -7.21 11.15
N ASP A 100 12.88 -7.45 10.63
CA ASP A 100 13.14 -7.53 9.20
C ASP A 100 12.35 -8.67 8.53
N LEU A 101 12.23 -9.81 9.22
CA LEU A 101 11.40 -10.92 8.75
C LEU A 101 9.92 -10.53 8.65
N LEU A 102 9.41 -9.74 9.60
CA LEU A 102 8.04 -9.19 9.53
C LEU A 102 7.87 -8.25 8.34
N TYR A 103 8.85 -7.39 8.05
CA TYR A 103 8.81 -6.52 6.87
C TYR A 103 8.82 -7.30 5.56
N LEU A 104 9.58 -8.40 5.48
CA LEU A 104 9.57 -9.29 4.31
C LEU A 104 8.24 -10.00 4.13
N GLU A 105 7.63 -10.49 5.22
CA GLU A 105 6.30 -11.09 5.18
C GLU A 105 5.25 -10.07 4.73
N PHE A 106 5.30 -8.86 5.32
CA PHE A 106 4.44 -7.75 4.92
C PHE A 106 4.61 -7.42 3.44
N LEU A 107 5.83 -7.34 2.92
CA LEU A 107 6.10 -7.02 1.51
C LEU A 107 5.40 -8.02 0.58
N GLN A 108 5.52 -9.31 0.86
CA GLN A 108 4.89 -10.35 0.05
C GLN A 108 3.36 -10.29 0.12
N LYS A 109 2.80 -10.09 1.32
CA LYS A 109 1.35 -9.98 1.51
C LYS A 109 0.79 -8.71 0.88
N PHE A 110 1.50 -7.59 0.99
CA PHE A 110 1.11 -6.32 0.37
C PHE A 110 1.01 -6.44 -1.14
N GLU A 111 2.03 -6.99 -1.79
CA GLU A 111 2.03 -7.18 -3.24
C GLU A 111 0.92 -8.15 -3.71
N LYS A 112 0.63 -9.20 -2.94
CA LYS A 112 -0.36 -10.23 -3.32
C LYS A 112 -1.81 -9.94 -2.90
N GLN A 113 -2.04 -9.12 -1.88
CA GLN A 113 -3.37 -8.86 -1.35
C GLN A 113 -3.83 -7.42 -1.60
N PHE A 114 -2.92 -6.46 -1.46
CA PHE A 114 -3.24 -5.05 -1.64
C PHE A 114 -3.09 -4.62 -3.10
N ILE A 115 -1.91 -4.85 -3.70
CA ILE A 115 -1.65 -4.45 -5.09
C ILE A 115 -2.37 -5.38 -6.06
N ALA A 116 -2.29 -6.70 -5.83
CA ALA A 116 -2.96 -7.64 -6.71
C ALA A 116 -4.49 -7.56 -6.56
N GLN A 117 -5.14 -7.24 -7.67
CA GLN A 117 -6.57 -7.10 -7.81
C GLN A 117 -7.00 -7.69 -9.15
N GLY A 118 -8.11 -8.42 -9.18
CA GLY A 118 -8.62 -8.98 -10.42
C GLY A 118 -9.00 -7.88 -11.42
N ALA A 119 -8.85 -8.14 -12.73
CA ALA A 119 -9.22 -7.18 -13.78
C ALA A 119 -10.71 -6.77 -13.75
N TYR A 120 -11.55 -7.59 -13.13
CA TYR A 120 -13.00 -7.37 -12.96
C TYR A 120 -13.41 -7.14 -11.52
N GLU A 121 -12.44 -7.07 -10.61
CA GLU A 121 -12.69 -6.77 -9.20
C GLU A 121 -12.73 -5.26 -9.05
N ASN A 122 -13.77 -4.72 -8.43
CA ASN A 122 -13.88 -3.30 -8.11
C ASN A 122 -13.94 -3.14 -6.60
N ARG A 123 -12.84 -2.66 -6.01
CA ARG A 123 -12.75 -2.42 -4.57
C ARG A 123 -13.14 -0.99 -4.25
N THR A 124 -14.02 -0.85 -3.26
CA THR A 124 -14.32 0.45 -2.66
C THR A 124 -13.13 0.94 -1.84
N ILE A 125 -13.07 2.25 -1.59
CA ILE A 125 -11.99 2.82 -0.77
C ILE A 125 -11.98 2.24 0.65
N PHE A 126 -13.16 1.90 1.20
CA PHE A 126 -13.28 1.32 2.54
C PHE A 126 -12.70 -0.09 2.60
N GLU A 127 -12.99 -0.93 1.61
CA GLU A 127 -12.42 -2.28 1.51
C GLU A 127 -10.89 -2.21 1.38
N SER A 128 -10.37 -1.30 0.55
CA SER A 128 -8.93 -1.09 0.41
C SER A 128 -8.28 -0.67 1.74
N LEU A 129 -8.92 0.24 2.49
CA LEU A 129 -8.41 0.65 3.80
C LEU A 129 -8.48 -0.49 4.83
N ASP A 130 -9.51 -1.33 4.78
CA ASP A 130 -9.65 -2.49 5.66
C ASP A 130 -8.58 -3.55 5.37
N ILE A 131 -8.27 -3.80 4.09
CA ILE A 131 -7.12 -4.66 3.69
C ILE A 131 -5.81 -4.02 4.19
N GLY A 132 -5.66 -2.70 4.07
CA GLY A 132 -4.51 -1.97 4.62
C GLY A 132 -4.32 -2.25 6.12
N TRP A 133 -5.39 -2.17 6.90
CA TRP A 133 -5.35 -2.52 8.33
C TRP A 133 -5.06 -3.99 8.59
N GLN A 134 -5.59 -4.92 7.79
CA GLN A 134 -5.27 -6.34 7.90
C GLN A 134 -3.77 -6.60 7.73
N LEU A 135 -3.11 -5.87 6.82
CA LEU A 135 -1.67 -5.97 6.60
C LEU A 135 -0.87 -5.30 7.72
N LEU A 136 -1.31 -4.14 8.21
CA LEU A 136 -0.63 -3.46 9.32
C LEU A 136 -0.68 -4.24 10.63
N ARG A 137 -1.67 -5.12 10.82
CA ARG A 137 -1.79 -6.01 11.98
C ARG A 137 -0.73 -7.11 12.05
N ILE A 138 0.04 -7.33 10.99
CA ILE A 138 1.22 -8.20 11.03
C ILE A 138 2.26 -7.62 11.99
N PHE A 139 2.32 -6.30 12.10
CA PHE A 139 3.26 -5.62 12.97
C PHE A 139 2.70 -5.44 14.39
N PRO A 140 3.55 -5.55 15.43
CA PRO A 140 3.22 -5.07 16.76
C PRO A 140 2.95 -3.56 16.75
N LYS A 141 2.09 -3.11 17.66
CA LYS A 141 1.68 -1.69 17.79
C LYS A 141 2.87 -0.74 17.88
N GLU A 142 3.96 -1.18 18.50
CA GLU A 142 5.19 -0.40 18.74
C GLU A 142 5.92 -0.01 17.45
N LEU A 143 5.75 -0.78 16.36
CA LEU A 143 6.36 -0.48 15.06
C LEU A 143 5.53 0.51 14.23
N LEU A 144 4.28 0.79 14.61
CA LEU A 144 3.36 1.68 13.89
C LEU A 144 3.56 3.15 14.28
N LYS A 145 4.76 3.68 14.03
CA LYS A 145 5.16 5.02 14.48
C LYS A 145 4.49 6.20 13.77
N ARG A 146 3.90 5.99 12.58
CA ARG A 146 3.28 7.08 11.80
C ARG A 146 1.77 7.21 12.00
N ILE A 147 1.17 6.35 12.82
CA ILE A 147 -0.27 6.38 13.09
C ILE A 147 -0.48 6.97 14.49
N PRO A 148 -1.34 7.98 14.66
CA PRO A 148 -1.63 8.53 15.98
C PRO A 148 -2.34 7.49 16.86
N GLU A 149 -2.06 7.51 18.16
CA GLU A 149 -2.61 6.55 19.13
C GLU A 149 -4.15 6.53 19.15
N SER A 150 -4.80 7.67 18.89
CA SER A 150 -6.26 7.78 18.81
C SER A 150 -6.85 6.89 17.72
N ILE A 151 -6.22 6.86 16.54
CA ILE A 151 -6.66 6.05 15.40
C ILE A 151 -6.26 4.59 15.62
N LEU A 152 -5.07 4.36 16.17
CA LEU A 152 -4.61 3.01 16.48
C LEU A 152 -5.55 2.34 17.49
N ALA A 153 -5.99 3.04 18.53
CA ALA A 153 -6.93 2.52 19.51
C ALA A 153 -8.30 2.13 18.92
N GLU A 154 -8.74 2.80 17.86
CA GLU A 154 -10.04 2.57 17.23
C GLU A 154 -10.03 1.45 16.18
N TYR A 155 -8.98 1.36 15.36
CA TYR A 155 -8.94 0.47 14.18
C TYR A 155 -8.02 -0.77 14.35
N TYR A 156 -7.09 -0.73 15.29
CA TYR A 156 -6.20 -1.87 15.59
C TYR A 156 -6.89 -3.02 16.33
N PRO A 157 -7.73 -2.80 17.37
CA PRO A 157 -8.36 -3.92 18.06
C PRO A 157 -9.28 -4.67 17.11
N ARG A 158 -9.16 -6.00 17.12
CA ARG A 158 -10.07 -6.90 16.43
C ARG A 158 -11.39 -6.88 17.19
N GLU A 159 -12.22 -5.86 16.98
CA GLU A 159 -13.64 -6.14 17.07
C GLU A 159 -13.92 -7.15 15.96
N ALA A 160 -13.93 -8.42 16.37
CA ALA A 160 -14.65 -9.42 15.64
C ALA A 160 -16.08 -8.89 15.53
N LYS A 161 -16.41 -8.28 14.40
CA LYS A 161 -17.73 -8.49 13.81
C LYS A 161 -17.80 -9.97 13.47
N GLY A 162 -17.95 -10.78 14.52
CA GLY A 162 -18.45 -12.13 14.42
C GLY A 162 -19.78 -12.02 13.72
N ASN A 163 -19.90 -12.72 12.61
CA ASN A 163 -21.15 -12.94 11.91
C ASN A 163 -22.20 -13.42 12.94
N PRO A 164 -23.22 -12.63 13.33
CA PRO A 164 -24.25 -13.12 14.22
C PRO A 164 -25.28 -13.82 13.33
N GLY A 165 -25.08 -15.11 13.05
CA GLY A 165 -26.10 -15.89 12.36
C GLY A 165 -25.62 -17.14 11.64
N SER A 166 -25.30 -18.20 12.39
CA SER A 166 -25.60 -19.59 12.00
C SER A 166 -25.22 -20.54 13.14
N ASP A 167 -25.98 -20.52 14.23
CA ASP A 167 -26.04 -21.67 15.15
C ASP A 167 -27.35 -21.60 15.93
N THR A 168 -28.42 -22.07 15.28
CA THR A 168 -29.65 -22.58 15.92
C THR A 168 -30.31 -23.55 14.94
N ALA A 169 -29.87 -24.80 14.98
CA ALA A 169 -30.63 -25.94 14.44
C ALA A 169 -30.16 -27.24 15.12
N LEU A 170 -30.58 -27.43 16.37
CA LEU A 170 -30.91 -28.74 16.96
C LEU A 170 -32.13 -28.56 17.86
#